data_AF-N1J8E6-F1
#
_entry.id   AF-N1J8E6-F1
#
_cell.length_a   1.000
_cell.length_b   1.000
_cell.length_c   1.000
_cell.angle_alpha   90.00
_cell.angle_beta   90.00
_cell.angle_gamma   90.00
#
_symmetry.space_group_name_H-M   'P 1'
#
loop_
_entity.id
_entity.type
_entity.pdbx_description
1 polymer ?
#
loop_
_entity_poly.entity_id
_entity_poly.type
_entity_poly.pdbx_seq_one_letter_code
_entity_poly.pdbx_strand_id
1 'polypeptide(L)'
;MFKMRSAHIASLSFIFGFLILESVAEYKCPSQVRIPDSDVETRANEIYSRGVYLDSNRTPGENQIEEIEFYGDSGSGDLAFTGDFSPPFSTSNTYKITVEYSPKKIILTEKNTFVGGNIEAVCKKY
;
A
#
# COMPACT_ATOMS: atom_id res chain seq x y z
N MET A 1 -75.20 7.43 -0.86
CA MET A 1 -75.05 8.76 -0.24
C MET A 1 -74.04 8.57 0.90
N PHE A 2 -72.80 9.05 0.92
CA PHE A 2 -72.07 10.13 0.25
C PHE A 2 -70.76 9.64 -0.38
N LYS A 3 -70.24 10.47 -1.28
CA LYS A 3 -69.11 10.34 -2.20
C LYS A 3 -68.02 11.33 -1.77
N MET A 4 -66.76 10.91 -1.62
CA MET A 4 -65.54 11.73 -1.78
C MET A 4 -64.43 10.80 -2.29
N ARG A 5 -64.05 10.84 -3.58
CA ARG A 5 -62.99 11.68 -4.22
C ARG A 5 -61.60 11.28 -3.70
N SER A 6 -60.86 10.40 -4.38
CA SER A 6 -60.05 10.60 -5.61
C SER A 6 -58.90 11.61 -5.49
N ALA A 7 -57.73 11.11 -5.94
CA ALA A 7 -56.51 11.79 -6.39
C ALA A 7 -55.61 12.44 -5.32
N HIS A 8 -54.34 12.03 -5.26
CA HIS A 8 -53.32 12.59 -6.15
C HIS A 8 -52.00 11.80 -6.11
N ILE A 9 -51.49 11.58 -7.32
CA ILE A 9 -50.15 11.11 -7.68
C ILE A 9 -49.14 12.23 -7.38
N ALA A 10 -48.02 11.89 -6.74
CA ALA A 10 -46.71 12.56 -6.81
C ALA A 10 -45.79 11.84 -5.82
N SER A 11 -44.52 11.55 -6.05
CA SER A 11 -43.62 11.78 -7.16
C SER A 11 -42.30 11.11 -6.74
N LEU A 12 -41.61 10.51 -7.71
CA LEU A 12 -40.14 10.39 -7.79
C LEU A 12 -39.36 10.59 -6.47
N SER A 13 -38.71 9.54 -6.01
CA SER A 13 -37.31 9.69 -5.60
C SER A 13 -36.51 8.74 -6.48
N PHE A 14 -36.07 9.28 -7.62
CA PHE A 14 -34.79 8.91 -8.20
C PHE A 14 -33.77 9.03 -7.07
N ILE A 15 -33.41 7.90 -6.45
CA ILE A 15 -32.12 7.86 -5.77
C ILE A 15 -31.12 7.80 -6.92
N PHE A 16 -30.74 9.01 -7.31
CA PHE A 16 -29.67 9.32 -8.24
C PHE A 16 -28.45 8.47 -7.91
N GLY A 17 -27.82 7.99 -8.96
CA GLY A 17 -26.58 7.27 -8.89
C GLY A 17 -25.54 8.09 -8.14
N PHE A 18 -25.08 7.54 -7.02
CA PHE A 18 -23.70 7.69 -6.62
C PHE A 18 -23.01 6.39 -7.04
N LEU A 19 -22.71 6.30 -8.34
CA LEU A 19 -21.44 5.65 -8.71
C LEU A 19 -20.38 6.58 -8.13
N ILE A 20 -20.02 6.35 -6.86
CA ILE A 20 -18.81 6.95 -6.31
C ILE A 20 -17.72 6.37 -7.19
N LEU A 21 -17.22 7.18 -8.13
CA LEU A 21 -15.93 6.95 -8.76
C LEU A 21 -14.92 7.12 -7.64
N GLU A 22 -14.79 6.10 -6.78
CA GLU A 22 -13.69 6.00 -5.84
C GLU A 22 -12.45 5.86 -6.72
N SER A 23 -11.73 6.96 -6.91
CA SER A 23 -10.37 6.89 -7.40
C SER A 23 -9.58 6.14 -6.34
N VAL A 24 -9.42 4.83 -6.53
CA VAL A 24 -8.55 4.03 -5.68
C VAL A 24 -7.13 4.57 -5.89
N ALA A 25 -6.51 5.08 -4.83
CA ALA A 25 -5.11 5.50 -4.88
C ALA A 25 -4.26 4.30 -5.33
N GLU A 26 -3.21 4.56 -6.11
CA GLU A 26 -2.40 3.49 -6.70
C GLU A 26 -0.93 3.88 -6.80
N TYR A 27 -0.08 2.86 -6.77
CA TYR A 27 1.32 2.98 -7.12
C TYR A 27 1.52 2.64 -8.59
N LYS A 28 2.09 3.57 -9.36
CA LYS A 28 2.58 3.30 -10.72
C LYS A 28 4.07 3.02 -10.69
N CYS A 29 4.44 1.81 -11.07
CA CYS A 29 5.83 1.38 -11.15
C CYS A 29 6.46 1.70 -12.52
N PRO A 30 7.81 1.74 -12.61
CA PRO A 30 8.54 1.98 -13.86
C PRO A 30 8.09 1.09 -15.03
N SER A 31 7.81 -0.19 -14.77
CA SER A 31 7.25 -1.15 -15.73
C SER A 31 5.83 -0.83 -16.24
N GLN A 32 5.22 0.25 -15.77
CA GLN A 32 3.82 0.63 -15.97
C GLN A 32 2.81 -0.25 -15.23
N VAL A 33 3.26 -1.22 -14.43
CA VAL A 33 2.41 -1.95 -13.49
C VAL A 33 1.79 -0.96 -12.50
N ARG A 34 0.48 -1.10 -12.27
CA ARG A 34 -0.29 -0.35 -11.28
C ARG A 34 -0.66 -1.28 -10.15
N ILE A 35 -0.36 -0.89 -8.92
CA ILE A 35 -0.64 -1.68 -7.71
C ILE A 35 -1.57 -0.84 -6.81
N PRO A 36 -2.70 -1.38 -6.37
CA PRO A 36 -3.59 -0.69 -5.45
C PRO A 36 -2.87 -0.26 -4.17
N ASP A 37 -3.10 0.98 -3.73
CA ASP A 37 -2.53 1.50 -2.48
C ASP A 37 -2.91 0.64 -1.28
N SER A 38 -4.13 0.08 -1.27
CA SER A 38 -4.60 -0.82 -0.22
C SER A 38 -3.71 -2.05 -0.02
N ASP A 39 -3.19 -2.63 -1.11
CA ASP A 39 -2.35 -3.83 -1.05
C ASP A 39 -0.97 -3.47 -0.49
N VAL A 40 -0.43 -2.34 -0.92
CA VAL A 40 0.86 -1.82 -0.45
C VAL A 40 0.77 -1.41 1.01
N GLU A 41 -0.27 -0.67 1.40
CA GLU A 41 -0.50 -0.24 2.78
C GLU A 41 -0.71 -1.41 3.72
N THR A 42 -1.46 -2.44 3.30
CA THR A 42 -1.65 -3.66 4.10
C THR A 42 -0.30 -4.30 4.42
N ARG A 43 0.52 -4.59 3.40
CA ARG A 43 1.84 -5.20 3.61
C ARG A 43 2.80 -4.26 4.36
N ALA A 44 2.76 -2.96 4.09
CA ALA A 44 3.58 -1.98 4.81
C ALA A 44 3.25 -1.92 6.31
N ASN A 45 1.97 -2.06 6.67
CA ASN A 45 1.54 -2.10 8.07
C ASN A 45 2.04 -3.35 8.78
N GLU A 46 2.07 -4.49 8.10
CA GLU A 46 2.68 -5.73 8.62
C GLU A 46 4.18 -5.57 8.85
N ILE A 47 4.91 -5.08 7.83
CA ILE A 47 6.35 -4.81 7.90
C ILE A 47 6.66 -3.85 9.04
N TYR A 48 5.91 -2.75 9.15
CA TYR A 48 6.09 -1.78 10.23
C TYR A 48 5.88 -2.40 11.61
N SER A 49 4.76 -3.10 11.81
CA SER A 49 4.42 -3.67 13.11
C SER A 49 5.42 -4.75 13.52
N ARG A 50 5.84 -5.59 12.57
CA ARG A 50 6.85 -6.62 12.79
C ARG A 50 8.23 -6.02 13.05
N GLY A 51 8.63 -5.03 12.27
CA GLY A 51 9.89 -4.30 12.44
C GLY A 51 9.99 -3.64 13.81
N VAL A 52 8.94 -2.95 14.27
CA VAL A 52 8.91 -2.35 15.62
C VAL A 52 9.03 -3.40 16.71
N TYR A 53 8.31 -4.53 16.58
CA TYR A 53 8.39 -5.62 17.55
C TYR A 53 9.81 -6.22 17.61
N LEU A 54 10.42 -6.48 16.46
CA LEU A 54 11.73 -7.10 16.37
C LEU A 54 12.86 -6.15 16.78
N ASP A 55 12.80 -4.85 16.42
CA ASP A 55 13.83 -3.85 16.78
C ASP A 55 14.03 -3.76 18.29
N SER A 56 12.96 -3.90 19.08
CA SER A 56 13.05 -3.88 20.55
C SER A 56 13.88 -5.02 21.16
N ASN A 57 14.12 -6.10 20.40
CA ASN A 57 14.88 -7.28 20.81
C ASN A 57 16.13 -7.51 19.95
N ARG A 58 16.38 -6.61 18.99
CA ARG A 58 17.45 -6.74 17.99
C ARG A 58 18.81 -6.51 18.62
N THR A 59 19.79 -7.32 18.25
CA THR A 59 21.18 -7.07 18.68
C THR A 59 21.74 -5.88 17.90
N PRO A 60 22.44 -4.91 18.51
CA PRO A 60 23.04 -3.80 17.79
C PRO A 60 23.91 -4.27 16.61
N GLY A 61 23.66 -3.73 15.41
CA GLY A 61 24.35 -4.10 14.18
C GLY A 61 23.75 -5.27 13.40
N GLU A 62 22.77 -5.99 13.97
CA GLU A 62 21.98 -6.97 13.24
C GLU A 62 21.07 -6.24 12.25
N ASN A 63 21.25 -6.49 10.95
CA ASN A 63 20.55 -5.79 9.87
C ASN A 63 19.41 -6.61 9.26
N GLN A 64 19.17 -7.83 9.74
CA GLN A 64 18.08 -8.67 9.29
C GLN A 64 17.65 -9.63 10.39
N ILE A 65 16.34 -9.72 10.65
CA ILE A 65 15.71 -10.73 11.49
C ILE A 65 14.48 -11.23 10.74
N GLU A 66 14.40 -12.54 10.54
CA GLU A 66 13.34 -13.17 9.73
C GLU A 66 13.29 -12.53 8.32
N GLU A 67 12.10 -12.19 7.83
CA GLU A 67 11.89 -11.51 6.54
C GLU A 67 12.04 -9.98 6.59
N ILE A 68 12.47 -9.40 7.72
CA ILE A 68 12.59 -7.95 7.90
C ILE A 68 14.06 -7.54 7.89
N GLU A 69 14.41 -6.70 6.92
CA GLU A 69 15.68 -5.99 6.85
C GLU A 69 15.57 -4.66 7.61
N PHE A 70 16.59 -4.33 8.40
CA PHE A 70 16.67 -3.12 9.21
C PHE A 70 17.74 -2.19 8.64
N TYR A 71 17.36 -0.93 8.46
CA TYR A 71 18.26 0.15 8.11
C TYR A 71 18.24 1.20 9.21
N GLY A 72 19.41 1.69 9.59
CA GLY A 72 19.52 2.71 10.63
C GLY A 72 19.16 2.20 12.04
N ASP A 73 18.92 3.16 12.92
CA ASP A 73 18.52 2.91 14.30
C ASP A 73 17.49 3.94 14.80
N SER A 74 16.76 3.58 15.85
CA SER A 74 15.71 4.44 16.40
C SER A 74 16.26 5.66 17.15
N GLY A 75 17.51 5.61 17.61
CA GLY A 75 18.17 6.71 18.33
C GLY A 75 18.67 7.83 17.42
N SER A 76 19.13 7.50 16.21
CA SER A 76 19.48 8.42 15.13
C SER A 76 18.27 9.00 14.40
N GLY A 77 17.11 8.34 14.50
CA GLY A 77 15.88 8.75 13.83
C GLY A 77 15.82 8.38 12.34
N ASP A 78 16.70 7.50 11.87
CA ASP A 78 16.75 7.02 10.48
C ASP A 78 16.30 5.55 10.32
N LEU A 79 15.71 4.97 11.38
CA LEU A 79 15.20 3.60 11.36
C LEU A 79 14.18 3.39 10.22
N ALA A 80 14.43 2.37 9.40
CA ALA A 80 13.50 1.89 8.39
C ALA A 80 13.48 0.36 8.34
N PHE A 81 12.31 -0.18 8.00
CA PHE A 81 12.07 -1.61 7.87
C PHE A 81 11.79 -1.94 6.42
N THR A 82 12.46 -2.94 5.88
CA THR A 82 12.25 -3.40 4.50
C THR A 82 11.80 -4.86 4.50
N GLY A 83 10.83 -5.19 3.66
CA GLY A 83 10.39 -6.56 3.45
C GLY A 83 9.90 -6.77 2.02
N ASP A 84 9.84 -8.03 1.61
CA ASP A 84 9.35 -8.40 0.29
C ASP A 84 7.84 -8.12 0.13
N PHE A 85 7.46 -7.76 -1.09
CA PHE A 85 6.08 -7.58 -1.51
C PHE A 85 5.80 -8.42 -2.75
N SER A 86 4.76 -9.24 -2.69
CA SER A 86 4.25 -10.01 -3.82
C SER A 86 2.86 -9.48 -4.18
N PRO A 87 2.71 -8.71 -5.28
CA PRO A 87 1.39 -8.24 -5.70
C PRO A 87 0.46 -9.43 -5.98
N PRO A 88 -0.87 -9.26 -5.88
CA PRO A 88 -1.86 -10.35 -6.05
C PRO A 88 -2.07 -10.75 -7.53
N PHE A 89 -1.03 -10.61 -8.36
CA PHE A 89 -1.02 -10.94 -9.77
C PHE A 89 0.40 -11.32 -10.22
N SER A 90 0.50 -12.08 -11.31
CA SER A 90 1.78 -12.48 -11.86
C SER A 90 2.51 -11.32 -12.54
N THR A 91 3.79 -11.18 -12.23
CA THR A 91 4.70 -10.16 -12.79
C THR A 91 6.10 -10.75 -12.87
N SER A 92 6.89 -10.31 -13.86
CA SER A 92 8.28 -10.72 -14.01
C SER A 92 9.23 -9.97 -13.06
N ASN A 93 8.75 -8.89 -12.44
CA ASN A 93 9.54 -8.05 -11.56
C ASN A 93 9.33 -8.48 -10.10
N THR A 94 10.32 -8.20 -9.26
CA THR A 94 10.18 -8.37 -7.81
C THR A 94 9.97 -7.01 -7.16
N TYR A 95 9.36 -7.00 -5.97
CA TYR A 95 9.02 -5.78 -5.27
C TYR A 95 9.43 -5.87 -3.81
N LYS A 96 9.85 -4.74 -3.25
CA LYS A 96 10.11 -4.57 -1.83
C LYS A 96 9.36 -3.34 -1.33
N ILE A 97 8.93 -3.39 -0.09
CA ILE A 97 8.37 -2.24 0.62
C ILE A 97 9.34 -1.85 1.72
N THR A 98 9.74 -0.59 1.73
CA THR A 98 10.47 0.04 2.83
C THR A 98 9.54 0.99 3.57
N VAL A 99 9.52 0.91 4.90
CA VAL A 99 8.73 1.77 5.78
C VAL A 99 9.66 2.51 6.72
N GLU A 100 9.75 3.84 6.56
CA GLU A 100 10.45 4.71 7.51
C GLU A 100 9.69 4.72 8.85
N TYR A 101 10.40 4.67 9.97
CA TYR A 101 9.78 4.53 11.30
C TYR A 101 9.03 5.79 11.74
N SER A 102 9.65 6.97 11.60
CA SER A 102 9.07 8.25 12.05
C SER A 102 9.64 9.47 11.29
N PRO A 103 8.82 10.24 10.55
CA PRO A 103 7.42 9.99 10.27
C PRO A 103 7.24 8.73 9.42
N LYS A 104 6.11 8.03 9.59
CA LYS A 104 5.82 6.83 8.81
C LYS A 104 5.68 7.17 7.33
N LYS A 105 6.58 6.63 6.51
CA LYS A 105 6.56 6.80 5.05
C LYS A 105 6.77 5.46 4.37
N ILE A 106 5.92 5.17 3.38
CA ILE A 106 5.88 3.90 2.67
C ILE A 106 6.49 4.09 1.28
N ILE A 107 7.51 3.30 0.98
CA ILE A 107 8.24 3.32 -0.29
C ILE A 107 8.09 1.93 -0.91
N LEU A 108 7.43 1.87 -2.08
CA LEU A 108 7.40 0.66 -2.89
C LEU A 108 8.50 0.75 -3.96
N THR A 109 9.37 -0.25 -4.01
CA THR A 109 10.46 -0.35 -4.98
C THR A 109 10.23 -1.55 -5.89
N GLU A 110 10.30 -1.32 -7.19
CA GLU A 110 10.30 -2.36 -8.22
C GLU A 110 11.75 -2.70 -8.61
N LYS A 111 12.03 -4.00 -8.70
CA LYS A 111 13.29 -4.54 -9.22
C LYS A 111 13.03 -5.34 -10.49
N ASN A 112 13.62 -4.87 -11.58
CA ASN A 112 13.62 -5.57 -12.86
C ASN A 112 15.00 -6.23 -13.07
N THR A 113 15.00 -7.53 -13.35
CA THR A 113 16.23 -8.31 -13.60
C THR A 113 16.30 -8.67 -15.08
N PHE A 114 17.42 -8.35 -15.72
CA PHE A 114 17.66 -8.65 -17.14
C PHE A 114 19.08 -9.20 -17.33
N VAL A 115 19.35 -9.75 -18.52
CA VAL A 115 20.69 -10.25 -18.87
C VAL A 115 21.67 -9.07 -18.86
N GLY A 116 22.49 -8.97 -17.82
CA GLY A 116 23.47 -7.89 -17.64
C GLY A 116 23.31 -7.06 -16.36
N GLY A 117 22.26 -7.28 -15.55
CA GLY A 117 22.14 -6.62 -14.25
C GLY A 117 20.72 -6.55 -13.69
N ASN A 118 20.53 -5.69 -12.70
CA ASN A 118 19.24 -5.33 -12.13
C ASN A 118 19.06 -3.80 -12.12
N ILE A 119 17.81 -3.37 -12.27
CA ILE A 119 17.41 -1.98 -12.06
C ILE A 119 16.41 -1.97 -10.93
N GLU A 120 16.68 -1.13 -9.91
CA GLU A 120 15.76 -0.87 -8.81
C GLU A 120 15.27 0.58 -8.90
N ALA A 121 13.96 0.76 -8.86
CA ALA A 121 13.35 2.09 -8.95
C ALA A 121 12.04 2.17 -8.17
N VAL A 122 11.80 3.35 -7.58
CA VAL A 122 10.64 3.61 -6.71
C VAL A 122 9.38 3.80 -7.55
N CYS A 123 8.31 3.11 -7.18
CA CYS A 123 6.98 3.32 -7.72
C CYS A 123 6.39 4.62 -7.17
N LYS A 124 5.66 5.35 -8.02
CA LYS A 124 5.06 6.64 -7.66
C LYS A 124 3.61 6.45 -7.20
N LYS A 125 3.26 6.96 -6.02
CA LYS A 125 1.87 7.00 -5.52
C LYS A 125 1.08 8.13 -6.22
N TYR A 126 -0.14 7.83 -6.65
CA TYR A 126 -1.10 8.74 -7.30
C TYR A 126 -2.43 8.76 -6.58
#